data_AF-A0A4U1HWJ0-F1
#
_entry.id   AF-A0A4U1HWJ0-F1
#
_cell.length_a   1.000
_cell.length_b   1.000
_cell.length_c   1.000
_cell.angle_alpha   90.00
_cell.angle_beta   90.00
_cell.angle_gamma   90.00
#
_symmetry.space_group_name_H-M   'P 1'
#
loop_
_entity.id
_entity.type
_entity.pdbx_description
1 polymer ?
#
loop_
_entity_poly.entity_id
_entity_poly.type
_entity_poly.pdbx_seq_one_letter_code
_entity_poly.pdbx_strand_id
1 'polypeptide(L)'
;MSSLDSSFPTYQQFLEYRAVIIQAIAATWHDEAFRERLKANPKEALRERFGYRYPFKLALKVNFDTAEWTPVSNGGWTALENNSLELVLPPAPARREQYAAALAAYNAKHISLPTFAEQCEEL
;
A
#
# COMPACT_ATOMS: atom_id res chain seq x y z
N MET A 1 -19.61 -6.78 20.34
CA MET A 1 -18.36 -7.26 19.70
C MET A 1 -17.98 -6.24 18.65
N SER A 2 -17.18 -5.24 19.04
CA SER A 2 -16.65 -4.26 18.08
C SER A 2 -15.29 -4.78 17.66
N SER A 3 -15.18 -5.29 16.43
CA SER A 3 -13.90 -5.65 15.85
C SER A 3 -13.03 -4.41 15.83
N LEU A 4 -11.98 -4.40 16.65
CA LEU A 4 -10.86 -3.49 16.49
C LEU A 4 -10.21 -3.87 15.15
N ASP A 5 -10.74 -3.28 14.09
CA ASP A 5 -10.27 -3.45 12.72
C ASP A 5 -8.87 -2.84 12.68
N SER A 6 -7.86 -3.69 12.93
CA SER A 6 -6.44 -3.32 12.88
C SER A 6 -6.20 -2.61 11.56
N SER A 7 -6.01 -1.29 11.63
CA SER A 7 -6.00 -0.40 10.46
C SER A 7 -4.77 -0.59 9.56
N PHE A 8 -3.94 -1.60 9.84
CA PHE A 8 -2.70 -1.89 9.13
C PHE A 8 -2.79 -3.23 8.43
N PRO A 9 -2.41 -3.29 7.15
CA PRO A 9 -2.36 -4.55 6.43
C PRO A 9 -1.41 -5.55 7.10
N THR A 10 -1.83 -6.81 7.14
CA THR A 10 -1.01 -7.88 7.70
C THR A 10 0.20 -8.16 6.81
N TYR A 11 1.23 -8.80 7.36
CA TYR A 11 2.37 -9.25 6.56
C TYR A 11 1.92 -10.16 5.41
N GLN A 12 0.92 -11.02 5.64
CA GLN A 12 0.34 -11.87 4.61
C GLN A 12 -0.29 -11.06 3.48
N GLN A 13 -1.06 -10.02 3.79
CA GLN A 13 -1.64 -9.11 2.80
C GLN A 13 -0.56 -8.39 1.96
N PHE A 14 0.60 -8.11 2.55
CA PHE A 14 1.75 -7.59 1.83
C PHE A 14 2.39 -8.62 0.88
N LEU A 15 2.45 -9.89 1.28
CA LEU A 15 2.92 -10.97 0.39
C LEU A 15 1.96 -11.20 -0.78
N GLU A 16 0.66 -11.20 -0.52
CA GLU A 16 -0.38 -11.29 -1.56
C GLU A 16 -0.29 -10.13 -2.54
N TYR A 17 -0.10 -8.90 -2.03
CA TYR A 17 0.14 -7.72 -2.86
C TYR A 17 1.33 -7.93 -3.80
N ARG A 18 2.48 -8.37 -3.28
CA ARG A 18 3.67 -8.62 -4.10
C ARG A 18 3.40 -9.64 -5.20
N ALA A 19 2.70 -10.74 -4.88
CA ALA A 19 2.37 -11.78 -5.85
C ALA A 19 1.45 -11.25 -6.96
N VAL A 20 0.42 -10.49 -6.60
CA VAL A 20 -0.54 -9.93 -7.58
C VAL A 20 0.10 -8.88 -8.48
N ILE A 21 1.02 -8.05 -7.96
CA ILE A 21 1.73 -7.06 -8.78
C ILE A 21 2.60 -7.74 -9.84
N ILE A 22 3.29 -8.83 -9.52
CA ILE A 22 4.07 -9.59 -10.52
C ILE A 22 3.15 -10.19 -11.60
N GLN A 23 2.01 -10.75 -11.20
CA GLN A 23 1.01 -11.26 -12.14
C GLN A 23 0.44 -10.15 -13.03
N ALA A 24 0.19 -8.97 -12.47
CA ALA A 24 -0.29 -7.81 -13.21
C ALA A 24 0.74 -7.36 -14.25
N ILE A 25 2.03 -7.23 -13.87
CA ILE A 25 3.12 -6.89 -14.80
C ILE A 25 3.14 -7.88 -15.97
N ALA A 26 3.16 -9.19 -15.68
CA ALA A 26 3.17 -10.22 -16.71
C ALA A 26 1.93 -10.14 -17.64
N ALA A 27 0.75 -9.88 -17.08
CA ALA A 27 -0.48 -9.73 -17.86
C ALA A 27 -0.41 -8.52 -18.80
N THR A 28 0.16 -7.39 -18.35
CA THR A 28 0.27 -6.18 -19.16
C THR A 28 1.19 -6.30 -20.38
N TRP A 29 2.10 -7.29 -20.41
CA TRP A 29 2.96 -7.51 -21.58
C TRP A 29 2.22 -8.10 -22.79
N HIS A 30 1.02 -8.65 -22.59
CA HIS A 30 0.27 -9.35 -23.64
C HIS A 30 -1.21 -8.90 -23.76
N ASP A 31 -1.71 -8.07 -22.83
CA ASP A 31 -3.09 -7.57 -22.82
C ASP A 31 -3.09 -6.03 -22.67
N GLU A 32 -3.10 -5.33 -23.82
CA GLU A 32 -3.09 -3.85 -23.84
C GLU A 32 -4.37 -3.26 -23.23
N ALA A 33 -5.52 -3.94 -23.41
CA ALA A 33 -6.78 -3.49 -22.82
C ALA A 33 -6.73 -3.54 -21.29
N PHE A 34 -6.10 -4.58 -20.72
CA PHE A 34 -5.83 -4.64 -19.29
C PHE A 34 -4.80 -3.60 -18.85
N ARG A 35 -3.74 -3.37 -19.63
CA ARG A 35 -2.73 -2.34 -19.35
C ARG A 35 -3.36 -0.96 -19.17
N GLU A 36 -4.22 -0.54 -20.08
CA GLU A 36 -4.90 0.74 -20.00
C GLU A 36 -5.92 0.80 -18.83
N ARG A 37 -6.67 -0.28 -18.58
CA ARG A 37 -7.54 -0.35 -17.38
C ARG A 37 -6.75 -0.27 -16.08
N LEU A 38 -5.61 -0.94 -15.99
CA LEU A 38 -4.73 -0.93 -14.82
C LEU A 38 -4.14 0.47 -14.58
N LYS A 39 -3.78 1.20 -15.65
CA LYS A 39 -3.33 2.60 -15.55
C LYS A 39 -4.44 3.52 -15.04
N ALA A 40 -5.65 3.38 -15.56
CA ALA A 40 -6.78 4.26 -15.23
C ALA A 40 -7.37 4.00 -13.84
N ASN A 41 -7.64 2.73 -13.50
CA ASN A 41 -8.34 2.33 -12.27
C ASN A 41 -7.70 1.07 -11.66
N PRO A 42 -6.50 1.17 -11.07
CA PRO A 42 -5.71 0.00 -10.72
C PRO A 42 -6.38 -0.93 -9.70
N LYS A 43 -7.05 -0.37 -8.68
CA LYS A 43 -7.74 -1.18 -7.65
C LYS A 43 -8.88 -2.01 -8.25
N GLU A 44 -9.60 -1.46 -9.20
CA GLU A 44 -10.70 -2.14 -9.90
C GLU A 44 -10.18 -3.17 -10.88
N ALA A 45 -9.18 -2.82 -11.69
CA ALA A 45 -8.56 -3.73 -12.64
C ALA A 45 -7.99 -4.99 -11.95
N LEU A 46 -7.31 -4.82 -10.80
CA LEU A 46 -6.79 -5.95 -10.02
C LEU A 46 -7.92 -6.81 -9.42
N ARG A 47 -9.02 -6.18 -8.97
CA ARG A 47 -10.19 -6.89 -8.43
C ARG A 47 -10.86 -7.72 -9.51
N GLU A 48 -11.12 -7.15 -10.68
CA GLU A 48 -11.81 -7.83 -11.77
C GLU A 48 -10.97 -8.96 -12.37
N ARG A 49 -9.67 -8.73 -12.54
CA ARG A 49 -8.79 -9.70 -13.20
C ARG A 49 -8.36 -10.84 -12.28
N PHE A 50 -8.04 -10.53 -11.02
CA PHE A 50 -7.40 -11.48 -10.09
C PHE A 50 -8.23 -11.76 -8.83
N GLY A 51 -9.42 -11.15 -8.69
CA GLY A 51 -10.17 -11.20 -7.44
C GLY A 51 -9.50 -10.45 -6.28
N TYR A 52 -8.42 -9.72 -6.54
CA TYR A 52 -7.59 -9.13 -5.51
C TYR A 52 -8.17 -7.80 -5.00
N ARG A 53 -8.43 -7.72 -3.70
CA ARG A 53 -8.88 -6.50 -3.03
C ARG A 53 -7.70 -5.80 -2.38
N TYR A 54 -7.29 -4.66 -2.93
CA TYR A 54 -6.17 -3.88 -2.40
C TYR A 54 -6.43 -3.46 -0.94
N PRO A 55 -5.64 -3.97 0.04
CA PRO A 55 -5.96 -3.85 1.47
C PRO A 55 -5.40 -2.56 2.10
N PHE A 56 -4.49 -1.85 1.43
CA PHE A 56 -3.82 -0.71 2.02
C PHE A 56 -4.67 0.56 1.94
N LYS A 57 -4.61 1.36 3.02
CA LYS A 57 -5.15 2.73 3.05
C LYS A 57 -4.19 3.72 2.35
N LEU A 58 -3.74 3.35 1.15
CA LEU A 58 -2.85 4.13 0.31
C LEU A 58 -3.48 4.36 -1.07
N ALA A 59 -3.08 5.47 -1.70
CA ALA A 59 -3.36 5.68 -3.12
C ALA A 59 -2.51 4.69 -3.93
N LEU A 60 -3.15 3.95 -4.83
CA LEU A 60 -2.46 3.08 -5.78
C LEU A 60 -2.51 3.78 -7.14
N LYS A 61 -1.35 4.15 -7.67
CA LYS A 61 -1.18 4.74 -8.99
C LYS A 61 -0.22 3.86 -9.80
N VAL A 62 -0.48 3.73 -11.09
CA VAL A 62 0.36 2.93 -12.00
C VAL A 62 0.88 3.85 -13.11
N ASN A 63 2.19 3.84 -13.28
CA ASN A 63 2.86 4.49 -14.40
C ASN A 63 3.80 3.45 -15.05
N PHE A 64 3.67 3.26 -16.37
CA PHE A 64 4.50 2.30 -17.11
C PHE A 64 5.76 2.93 -17.68
N ASP A 65 5.83 4.26 -17.71
CA ASP A 65 6.87 5.02 -18.38
C ASP A 65 8.02 5.41 -17.42
N THR A 66 8.18 4.64 -16.32
CA THR A 66 9.10 4.95 -15.20
C THR A 66 10.20 3.92 -14.98
N ALA A 67 10.33 2.92 -15.86
CA ALA A 67 11.41 1.95 -15.81
C ALA A 67 11.77 1.44 -17.20
N GLU A 68 13.05 1.10 -17.38
CA GLU A 68 13.59 0.58 -18.64
C GLU A 68 14.40 -0.69 -18.39
N TRP A 69 14.34 -1.65 -19.31
CA TRP A 69 15.18 -2.86 -19.28
C TRP A 69 16.56 -2.53 -19.86
N THR A 70 17.58 -2.47 -19.01
CA THR A 70 18.95 -2.06 -19.35
C THR A 70 19.98 -3.17 -19.08
N PRO A 71 19.89 -4.33 -19.75
CA PRO A 71 20.67 -5.52 -19.42
C PRO A 71 22.18 -5.32 -19.64
N VAL A 72 22.58 -4.44 -20.56
CA VAL A 72 23.99 -4.15 -20.85
C VAL A 72 24.63 -3.31 -19.75
N SER A 73 23.89 -2.38 -19.16
CA SER A 73 24.43 -1.41 -18.18
C SER A 73 24.45 -1.97 -16.76
N ASN A 74 23.37 -2.66 -16.34
CA ASN A 74 23.24 -3.14 -14.96
C ASN A 74 22.62 -4.55 -14.86
N GLY A 75 22.46 -5.27 -15.97
CA GLY A 75 21.89 -6.62 -15.96
C GLY A 75 20.41 -6.69 -15.55
N GLY A 76 19.67 -5.58 -15.58
CA GLY A 76 18.31 -5.55 -15.04
C GLY A 76 17.45 -4.37 -15.47
N TRP A 77 16.41 -4.13 -14.68
CA TRP A 77 15.53 -2.97 -14.80
C TRP A 77 16.15 -1.75 -14.12
N THR A 78 16.17 -0.61 -14.82
CA THR A 78 16.52 0.70 -14.27
C THR A 78 15.26 1.50 -14.02
N ALA A 79 15.04 1.93 -12.78
CA ALA A 79 13.98 2.89 -12.47
C ALA A 79 14.41 4.29 -12.91
N LEU A 80 13.54 4.96 -13.67
CA LEU A 80 13.74 6.33 -14.15
C LEU A 80 13.21 7.38 -13.15
N GLU A 81 12.32 6.94 -12.25
CA GLU A 81 11.71 7.77 -11.21
C GLU A 81 11.74 7.06 -9.85
N ASN A 82 11.70 7.86 -8.78
CA ASN A 82 11.53 7.34 -7.43
C ASN A 82 10.06 7.00 -7.16
N ASN A 83 9.82 5.94 -6.39
CA ASN A 83 8.50 5.70 -5.83
C ASN A 83 8.07 6.86 -4.93
N SER A 84 6.80 7.24 -5.02
CA SER A 84 6.22 8.29 -4.18
C SER A 84 5.27 7.71 -3.13
N LEU A 85 5.38 8.24 -1.91
CA LEU A 85 4.43 8.04 -0.82
C LEU A 85 4.08 9.42 -0.29
N GLU A 86 2.79 9.74 -0.25
CA GLU A 86 2.30 11.02 0.28
C GLU A 86 1.80 10.82 1.71
N LEU A 87 2.37 11.60 2.65
CA LEU A 87 1.96 11.58 4.05
C LEU A 87 0.87 12.61 4.30
N VAL A 88 -0.26 12.17 4.84
CA VAL A 88 -1.33 13.06 5.29
C VAL A 88 -1.08 13.40 6.76
N LEU A 89 -0.48 14.57 7.00
CA LEU A 89 -0.12 15.03 8.35
C LEU A 89 -1.12 16.07 8.88
N PRO A 90 -1.50 16.01 10.17
CA PRO A 90 -2.42 16.99 10.75
C PRO A 90 -1.75 18.36 10.90
N PRO A 91 -2.49 19.47 10.75
CA PRO A 91 -1.98 20.79 11.09
C PRO A 91 -1.85 20.94 12.61
N ALA A 92 -0.99 21.86 13.05
CA ALA A 92 -0.92 22.23 14.46
C ALA A 92 -2.24 22.89 14.93
N PRO A 93 -2.72 22.61 16.15
CA PRO A 93 -3.83 23.36 16.73
C PRO A 93 -3.52 24.86 16.87
N ALA A 94 -4.55 25.72 16.91
CA ALA A 94 -4.33 27.17 17.03
C ALA A 94 -3.71 27.60 18.38
N ARG A 95 -3.95 26.83 19.45
CA ARG A 95 -3.49 27.13 20.81
C ARG A 95 -2.32 26.23 21.17
N ARG A 96 -1.20 26.83 21.57
CA ARG A 96 0.06 26.11 21.84
C ARG A 96 -0.06 25.15 23.03
N GLU A 97 -0.90 25.48 24.00
CA GLU A 97 -1.16 24.64 25.18
C GLU A 97 -1.79 23.29 24.81
N GLN A 98 -2.39 23.19 23.62
CA GLN A 98 -3.04 21.97 23.12
C GLN A 98 -2.09 21.03 22.37
N TYR A 99 -0.84 21.43 22.08
CA TYR A 99 0.04 20.66 21.19
C TYR A 99 0.29 19.24 21.70
N ALA A 100 0.62 19.08 22.97
CA ALA A 100 0.89 17.78 23.56
C ALA A 100 -0.34 16.86 23.50
N ALA A 101 -1.52 17.38 23.85
CA ALA A 101 -2.77 16.64 23.80
C ALA A 101 -3.16 16.24 22.36
N ALA A 102 -2.97 17.14 21.39
CA ALA A 102 -3.27 16.87 19.99
C ALA A 102 -2.34 15.79 19.40
N LEU A 103 -1.04 15.82 19.73
CA LEU A 103 -0.11 14.77 19.34
C LEU A 103 -0.45 13.41 19.97
N ALA A 104 -0.79 13.40 21.27
CA ALA A 104 -1.22 12.18 21.95
C ALA A 104 -2.49 11.59 21.32
N ALA A 105 -3.48 12.44 20.99
CA ALA A 105 -4.71 12.02 20.32
C ALA A 105 -4.46 11.47 18.91
N TYR A 106 -3.60 12.12 18.13
CA TYR A 106 -3.20 11.63 16.81
C TYR A 106 -2.52 10.26 16.93
N ASN A 107 -1.58 10.11 17.86
CA ASN A 107 -0.90 8.85 18.11
C ASN A 107 -1.88 7.73 18.52
N ALA A 108 -2.79 7.99 19.46
CA ALA A 108 -3.78 7.00 19.91
C ALA A 108 -4.71 6.49 18.80
N LYS A 109 -5.03 7.33 17.81
CA LYS A 109 -5.87 6.95 16.66
C LYS A 109 -5.13 6.08 15.64
N HIS A 110 -3.81 6.19 15.58
CA HIS A 110 -2.97 5.59 14.54
C HIS A 110 -2.04 4.49 15.05
N ILE A 111 -1.98 4.24 16.36
CA ILE A 111 -1.35 3.06 16.94
C ILE A 111 -2.43 2.01 17.25
N SER A 112 -2.44 0.92 16.49
CA SER A 112 -2.95 -0.36 17.01
C SER A 112 -1.74 -1.14 17.52
N LEU A 113 -1.54 -1.16 18.83
CA LEU A 113 -0.60 -2.12 19.41
C LEU A 113 -1.24 -3.51 19.23
N PRO A 114 -0.54 -4.49 18.66
CA PRO A 114 -1.01 -5.86 18.76
C PRO A 114 -1.12 -6.17 20.25
N THR A 115 -2.34 -6.44 20.72
CA THR A 115 -2.55 -6.92 22.07
C THR A 115 -1.82 -8.25 22.21
N PHE A 116 -0.79 -8.29 23.04
CA PHE A 116 -0.02 -9.49 23.38
C PHE A 116 -0.86 -10.65 23.99
N ALA A 117 -2.16 -10.44 24.18
CA ALA A 117 -3.07 -11.41 24.77
C ALA A 117 -3.35 -12.64 23.90
N GLU A 118 -3.07 -12.62 22.60
CA GLU A 118 -3.32 -13.77 21.70
C GLU A 118 -2.17 -14.79 21.64
N GLN A 119 -1.02 -14.53 22.29
CA GLN A 119 0.13 -15.45 22.25
C GLN A 119 0.33 -16.29 23.52
N CYS A 120 -0.56 -16.18 24.52
CA CYS A 120 -0.41 -16.92 25.78
C CYS A 120 -1.37 -18.11 25.96
N GLU A 121 -2.22 -18.44 24.97
CA GLU A 121 -3.11 -19.62 25.06
C GLU A 121 -2.56 -20.91 24.42
N GLU A 122 -1.33 -20.89 23.87
CA GLU A 122 -0.70 -22.09 23.27
C GLU A 122 0.60 -22.54 23.97
N LEU A 123 0.69 -22.42 25.30
CA LEU A 123 1.73 -23.10 26.10
C LEU A 123 1.14 -23.80 27.33
#